data_AF-A0A182TWA1-F1
#
_entry.id   AF-A0A182TWA1-F1
#
_cell.length_a   1.000
_cell.length_b   1.000
_cell.length_c   1.000
_cell.angle_alpha   90.00
_cell.angle_beta   90.00
_cell.angle_gamma   90.00
#
_symmetry.space_group_name_H-M   'P 1'
#
loop_
_entity.id
_entity.type
_entity.pdbx_description
1 polymer ?
#
loop_
_entity_poly.entity_id
_entity_poly.type
_entity_poly.pdbx_seq_one_letter_code
_entity_poly.pdbx_strand_id
1 'polypeptide(L)'
;MHSQQTEITRRLDFIWKLQATEEKEDMEHLQAYNRKLLANILPVHVADHFLMREKNIEEIYHEQCDTVCVMFASIPNFSEFYIELEGNNEGVECLRLLNEIIVDFDELLGLERFRYVEKIKTTGSTYMAASGLTANSCDKNDFQHVFAMMDYALELFQKITDVNEHSFNNFRMRIGKWVVLCEGFKGKRVEKEVVVVTVKLLLLPGINIGPVVAGVIGTRKPQYDIWGNAVNVASRMDSTGLMDHIQVTEDVYQIVKDKGYNLTCRGTVNVKGKGTMITYLMPGLAKEPSN
;
A
#
# COMPACT_ATOMS: atom_id res chain seq x y z
N MET A 1 -0.30 6.52 -72.50
CA MET A 1 -0.77 7.49 -71.49
C MET A 1 -1.61 6.84 -70.41
N HIS A 2 -2.67 6.09 -70.75
CA HIS A 2 -3.55 5.50 -69.72
C HIS A 2 -2.86 4.43 -68.85
N SER A 3 -2.03 3.54 -69.43
CA SER A 3 -1.29 2.53 -68.65
C SER A 3 -0.28 3.12 -67.65
N GLN A 4 0.40 4.20 -68.03
CA GLN A 4 1.34 4.92 -67.18
C GLN A 4 0.62 5.61 -66.01
N GLN A 5 -0.55 6.21 -66.25
CA GLN A 5 -1.38 6.77 -65.18
C GLN A 5 -1.83 5.68 -64.20
N THR A 6 -2.26 4.51 -64.71
CA THR A 6 -2.69 3.40 -63.84
C THR A 6 -1.53 2.87 -62.98
N GLU A 7 -0.32 2.79 -63.52
CA GLU A 7 0.85 2.35 -62.76
C GLU A 7 1.23 3.35 -61.66
N ILE A 8 1.20 4.66 -61.96
CA ILE A 8 1.48 5.72 -60.99
C ILE A 8 0.46 5.68 -59.84
N THR A 9 -0.83 5.56 -60.14
CA THR A 9 -1.88 5.45 -59.11
C THR A 9 -1.68 4.21 -58.23
N ARG A 10 -1.34 3.05 -58.80
CA ARG A 10 -1.10 1.82 -58.01
C ARG A 10 0.11 1.96 -57.08
N ARG A 11 1.17 2.62 -57.52
CA ARG A 11 2.35 2.87 -56.68
C ARG A 11 2.03 3.84 -55.55
N LEU A 12 1.26 4.89 -55.83
CA LEU A 12 0.79 5.83 -54.80
C LEU A 12 -0.12 5.14 -53.78
N ASP A 13 -1.09 4.33 -54.24
CA ASP A 13 -1.96 3.55 -53.36
C ASP A 13 -1.17 2.57 -52.47
N PHE A 14 -0.12 1.95 -53.01
CA PHE A 14 0.74 1.06 -52.24
C PHE A 14 1.50 1.83 -51.15
N ILE A 15 2.08 2.99 -51.49
CA ILE A 15 2.80 3.84 -50.53
C ILE A 15 1.85 4.34 -49.45
N TRP A 16 0.66 4.81 -49.82
CA TRP A 16 -0.34 5.26 -48.85
C TRP A 16 -0.84 4.14 -47.95
N LYS A 17 -1.03 2.91 -48.48
CA LYS A 17 -1.36 1.76 -47.66
C LYS A 17 -0.23 1.40 -46.69
N LEU A 18 1.02 1.44 -47.15
CA LEU A 18 2.17 1.16 -46.30
C LEU A 18 2.27 2.20 -45.18
N GLN A 19 2.19 3.49 -45.51
CA GLN A 19 2.23 4.59 -44.55
C GLN A 19 1.04 4.52 -43.56
N ALA A 20 -0.17 4.24 -44.04
CA ALA A 20 -1.33 4.07 -43.16
C ALA A 20 -1.22 2.84 -42.25
N THR A 21 -0.48 1.81 -42.67
CA THR A 21 -0.24 0.62 -41.84
C THR A 21 0.79 0.93 -40.75
N GLU A 22 1.88 1.64 -41.09
CA GLU A 22 2.90 2.09 -40.15
C GLU A 22 2.31 3.07 -39.11
N GLU A 23 1.56 4.07 -39.56
CA GLU A 23 0.86 5.02 -38.66
C GLU A 23 -0.14 4.31 -37.74
N LYS A 24 -0.77 3.23 -38.22
CA LYS A 24 -1.68 2.41 -37.40
C LYS A 24 -0.92 1.62 -36.34
N GLU A 25 0.20 0.97 -36.71
CA GLU A 25 1.04 0.23 -35.76
C GLU A 25 1.59 1.18 -34.67
N ASP A 26 2.08 2.35 -35.05
CA ASP A 26 2.54 3.38 -34.11
C ASP A 26 1.43 3.85 -33.17
N MET A 27 0.21 4.03 -33.69
CA MET A 27 -0.96 4.40 -32.89
C MET A 27 -1.32 3.31 -31.88
N GLU A 28 -1.28 2.03 -32.28
CA GLU A 28 -1.53 0.90 -31.39
C GLU A 28 -0.45 0.80 -30.29
N HIS A 29 0.83 0.98 -30.64
CA HIS A 29 1.92 1.03 -29.67
C HIS A 29 1.76 2.17 -28.67
N LEU A 30 1.44 3.37 -29.15
CA LEU A 30 1.22 4.54 -28.30
C LEU A 30 0.00 4.35 -27.40
N GLN A 31 -1.08 3.74 -27.91
CA GLN A 31 -2.26 3.44 -27.12
C GLN A 31 -1.98 2.40 -26.03
N ALA A 32 -1.24 1.34 -26.34
CA ALA A 32 -0.83 0.32 -25.37
C ALA A 32 0.08 0.92 -24.29
N TYR A 33 1.02 1.79 -24.67
CA TYR A 33 1.90 2.50 -23.74
C TYR A 33 1.11 3.45 -22.81
N ASN A 34 0.20 4.25 -23.38
CA ASN A 34 -0.66 5.16 -22.60
C ASN A 34 -1.58 4.40 -21.64
N ARG A 35 -2.17 3.27 -22.05
CA ARG A 35 -2.97 2.41 -21.17
C ARG A 35 -2.14 1.88 -20.00
N LYS A 36 -0.89 1.47 -20.24
CA LYS A 36 0.01 1.00 -19.18
C LYS A 36 0.35 2.09 -18.18
N LEU A 37 0.61 3.31 -18.64
CA LEU A 37 0.85 4.46 -17.74
C LEU A 37 -0.40 4.81 -16.92
N LEU A 38 -1.58 4.78 -17.52
CA LEU A 38 -2.84 5.03 -16.82
C LEU A 38 -3.11 3.99 -15.72
N ALA A 39 -2.86 2.71 -16.01
CA ALA A 39 -3.01 1.62 -15.04
C ALA A 39 -2.05 1.72 -13.85
N ASN A 40 -0.94 2.46 -13.98
CA ASN A 40 -0.01 2.72 -12.87
C ASN A 40 -0.49 3.85 -11.95
N ILE A 41 -1.38 4.73 -12.42
CA ILE A 41 -1.84 5.91 -11.68
C ILE A 41 -3.24 5.70 -11.13
N LEU A 42 -4.09 4.97 -11.87
CA LEU A 42 -5.49 4.76 -11.55
C LEU A 42 -5.81 3.27 -11.54
N PRO A 43 -6.72 2.82 -10.63
CA PRO A 43 -7.26 1.48 -10.69
C PRO A 43 -7.89 1.18 -12.06
N VAL A 44 -7.83 -0.08 -12.49
CA VAL A 44 -8.25 -0.50 -13.85
C VAL A 44 -9.69 -0.09 -14.15
N HIS A 45 -10.61 -0.26 -13.19
CA HIS A 45 -12.02 0.09 -13.34
C HIS A 45 -12.23 1.60 -13.55
N VAL A 46 -11.42 2.44 -12.89
CA VAL A 46 -11.45 3.89 -13.03
C VAL A 46 -10.86 4.31 -14.38
N ALA A 47 -9.72 3.71 -14.76
CA ALA A 47 -9.07 3.99 -16.04
C ALA A 47 -9.99 3.67 -17.23
N ASP A 48 -10.72 2.55 -17.18
CA ASP A 48 -11.70 2.20 -18.22
C ASP A 48 -12.84 3.21 -18.30
N HIS A 49 -13.33 3.73 -17.16
CA HIS A 49 -14.33 4.79 -17.15
C HIS A 49 -13.84 6.07 -17.87
N PHE A 50 -12.57 6.47 -17.65
CA PHE A 50 -11.95 7.62 -18.34
C PHE A 50 -11.70 7.36 -19.82
N LEU A 51 -11.40 6.12 -20.22
CA LEU A 51 -11.14 5.75 -21.61
C LEU A 51 -12.42 5.57 -22.45
N MET A 52 -13.53 5.16 -21.83
CA MET A 52 -14.80 4.89 -22.53
C MET A 52 -15.65 6.16 -22.74
N ARG A 53 -15.53 7.18 -21.88
CA ARG A 53 -16.30 8.44 -22.02
C ARG A 53 -15.48 9.50 -22.74
N GLU A 54 -15.61 9.56 -24.06
CA GLU A 54 -15.00 10.59 -24.94
C GLU A 54 -15.41 12.05 -24.63
N LYS A 55 -16.31 12.33 -23.67
CA LYS A 55 -16.99 13.64 -23.65
C LYS A 55 -16.98 14.52 -22.41
N ASN A 56 -16.52 14.12 -21.22
CA ASN A 56 -16.47 15.06 -20.10
C ASN A 56 -15.30 14.76 -19.14
N ILE A 57 -14.11 15.24 -19.47
CA ILE A 57 -12.92 15.17 -18.59
C ILE A 57 -13.13 15.96 -17.28
N GLU A 58 -14.14 16.83 -17.23
CA GLU A 58 -14.50 17.64 -16.05
C GLU A 58 -15.39 16.91 -15.04
N GLU A 59 -15.97 15.75 -15.38
CA GLU A 59 -16.80 14.99 -14.45
C GLU A 59 -15.91 14.15 -13.52
N ILE A 60 -15.73 14.66 -12.30
CA ILE A 60 -14.94 14.01 -11.24
C ILE A 60 -15.57 12.63 -10.94
N TYR A 61 -14.79 11.56 -11.18
CA TYR A 61 -15.20 10.20 -10.83
C TYR A 61 -15.46 10.10 -9.33
N HIS A 62 -16.64 9.66 -8.96
CA HIS A 62 -16.99 9.29 -7.60
C HIS A 62 -17.93 8.08 -7.59
N GLU A 63 -17.75 7.19 -6.63
CA GLU A 63 -18.58 6.00 -6.42
C GLU A 63 -18.82 5.80 -4.93
N GLN A 64 -20.09 5.60 -4.56
CA GLN A 64 -20.45 5.27 -3.19
C GLN A 64 -20.41 3.75 -3.00
N CYS A 65 -19.59 3.30 -2.06
CA CYS A 65 -19.45 1.90 -1.70
C CYS A 65 -19.95 1.69 -0.27
N ASP A 66 -20.95 0.84 -0.08
CA ASP A 66 -21.60 0.69 1.23
C ASP A 66 -20.82 -0.19 2.21
N THR A 67 -20.08 -1.17 1.69
CA THR A 67 -19.46 -2.25 2.47
C THR A 67 -18.00 -2.40 2.07
N VAL A 68 -17.14 -1.55 2.64
CA VAL A 68 -15.70 -1.52 2.34
C VAL A 68 -14.91 -1.80 3.60
N CYS A 69 -13.96 -2.74 3.52
CA CYS A 69 -13.01 -3.00 4.58
C CYS A 69 -11.75 -2.16 4.33
N VAL A 70 -11.33 -1.36 5.29
CA VAL A 70 -10.17 -0.46 5.17
C VAL A 70 -9.14 -0.87 6.21
N MET A 71 -7.89 -0.98 5.77
CA MET A 71 -6.74 -1.27 6.61
C MET A 71 -5.71 -0.14 6.53
N PHE A 72 -5.23 0.28 7.70
CA PHE A 72 -4.00 1.04 7.85
C PHE A 72 -2.97 0.13 8.50
N ALA A 73 -1.76 0.09 7.98
CA ALA A 73 -0.65 -0.64 8.58
C ALA A 73 0.56 0.29 8.70
N SER A 74 0.82 0.77 9.91
CA SER A 74 1.96 1.63 10.20
C SER A 74 3.16 0.85 10.72
N ILE A 75 4.36 1.34 10.42
CA ILE A 75 5.62 0.94 11.03
C ILE A 75 6.04 2.07 11.98
N PRO A 76 5.69 2.03 13.28
CA PRO A 76 5.87 3.16 14.19
C PRO A 76 7.35 3.49 14.45
N ASN A 77 8.18 2.45 14.56
CA ASN A 77 9.60 2.59 14.89
C ASN A 77 10.45 3.09 13.71
N PHE A 78 9.84 3.36 12.55
CA PHE A 78 10.58 3.81 11.37
C PHE A 78 11.19 5.20 11.54
N SER A 79 10.55 6.10 12.28
CA SER A 79 11.10 7.44 12.55
C SER A 79 12.35 7.41 13.45
N GLU A 80 12.46 6.43 14.35
CA GLU A 80 13.67 6.23 15.16
C GLU A 80 14.81 5.61 14.34
N PHE A 81 14.48 4.82 13.32
CA PHE A 81 15.42 4.27 12.34
C PHE A 81 15.95 5.33 11.36
N TYR A 82 15.13 6.32 11.02
CA TYR A 82 15.49 7.44 10.15
C TYR A 82 16.34 8.49 10.91
N ILE A 83 17.65 8.24 11.05
CA ILE A 83 18.59 9.24 11.57
C ILE A 83 19.42 9.82 10.40
N GLU A 84 19.17 11.09 10.08
CA GLU A 84 19.97 11.89 9.15
C GLU A 84 21.32 12.25 9.79
N LEU A 85 22.25 11.30 9.83
CA LEU A 85 23.65 11.57 10.16
C LEU A 85 24.46 11.66 8.86
N GLU A 86 25.40 12.61 8.80
CA GLU A 86 26.38 12.76 7.71
C GLU A 86 27.17 11.46 7.41
N GLY A 87 27.19 10.50 8.34
CA GLY A 87 27.79 9.18 8.19
C GLY A 87 26.88 8.08 7.62
N ASN A 88 25.61 8.37 7.28
CA ASN A 88 24.58 7.40 6.85
C ASN A 88 23.98 7.73 5.46
N ASN A 89 24.77 8.28 4.53
CA ASN A 89 24.29 8.71 3.19
C ASN A 89 22.96 9.49 3.24
N GLU A 90 22.80 10.40 4.20
CA GLU A 90 21.60 11.26 4.32
C GLU A 90 20.27 10.49 4.49
N GLY A 91 20.28 9.28 5.05
CA GLY A 91 19.05 8.49 5.28
C GLY A 91 18.50 7.77 4.04
N VAL A 92 19.23 7.81 2.92
CA VAL A 92 18.86 7.14 1.66
C VAL A 92 18.70 5.62 1.84
N GLU A 93 19.55 4.98 2.65
CA GLU A 93 19.46 3.53 2.91
C GLU A 93 18.16 3.17 3.65
N CYS A 94 17.66 4.04 4.53
CA CYS A 94 16.39 3.80 5.22
C CYS A 94 15.19 3.87 4.25
N LEU A 95 15.25 4.79 3.28
CA LEU A 95 14.24 4.89 2.22
C LEU A 95 14.28 3.69 1.27
N ARG A 96 15.47 3.14 0.99
CA ARG A 96 15.60 1.89 0.21
C ARG A 96 14.94 0.72 0.91
N LEU A 97 15.22 0.53 2.21
CA LEU A 97 14.57 -0.52 3.00
C LEU A 97 13.05 -0.36 3.02
N LEU A 98 12.55 0.87 3.19
CA LEU A 98 11.11 1.11 3.12
C LEU A 98 10.55 0.73 1.76
N ASN A 99 11.19 1.13 0.67
CA ASN A 99 10.77 0.76 -0.68
C ASN A 99 10.78 -0.76 -0.90
N GLU A 100 11.77 -1.48 -0.38
CA GLU A 100 11.82 -2.95 -0.44
C GLU A 100 10.62 -3.57 0.29
N ILE A 101 10.31 -3.12 1.51
CA ILE A 101 9.14 -3.58 2.27
C ILE A 101 7.84 -3.30 1.49
N ILE A 102 7.69 -2.12 0.90
CA ILE A 102 6.49 -1.78 0.12
C ILE A 102 6.40 -2.63 -1.16
N VAL A 103 7.52 -2.94 -1.81
CA VAL A 103 7.54 -3.85 -2.96
C VAL A 103 7.10 -5.25 -2.54
N ASP A 104 7.61 -5.77 -1.43
CA ASP A 104 7.21 -7.08 -0.90
C ASP A 104 5.71 -7.14 -0.57
N PHE A 105 5.14 -6.04 -0.06
CA PHE A 105 3.70 -5.92 0.18
C PHE A 105 2.90 -5.88 -1.13
N ASP A 106 3.37 -5.11 -2.11
CA ASP A 106 2.69 -4.99 -3.40
C ASP A 106 2.75 -6.32 -4.19
N GLU A 107 3.81 -7.13 -4.04
CA GLU A 107 3.89 -8.47 -4.62
C GLU A 107 2.80 -9.41 -4.08
N LEU A 108 2.44 -9.28 -2.80
CA LEU A 108 1.34 -10.06 -2.21
C LEU A 108 0.00 -9.75 -2.90
N LEU A 109 -0.25 -8.49 -3.28
CA LEU A 109 -1.48 -8.12 -4.01
C LEU A 109 -1.61 -8.79 -5.38
N GLY A 110 -0.50 -9.31 -5.94
CA GLY A 110 -0.51 -10.10 -7.17
C GLY A 110 -1.11 -11.50 -7.02
N LEU A 111 -1.32 -12.00 -5.79
CA LEU A 111 -1.87 -13.33 -5.54
C LEU A 111 -3.39 -13.36 -5.74
N GLU A 112 -3.91 -14.43 -6.34
CA GLU A 112 -5.34 -14.57 -6.66
C GLU A 112 -6.25 -14.47 -5.42
N ARG A 113 -5.79 -14.96 -4.26
CA ARG A 113 -6.52 -14.86 -2.98
C ARG A 113 -6.71 -13.43 -2.48
N PHE A 114 -5.89 -12.49 -2.93
CA PHE A 114 -5.93 -11.07 -2.56
C PHE A 114 -6.50 -10.18 -3.67
N ARG A 115 -7.15 -10.76 -4.68
CA ARG A 115 -7.79 -10.04 -5.79
C ARG A 115 -8.79 -8.96 -5.34
N TYR A 116 -9.38 -9.10 -4.15
CA TYR A 116 -10.34 -8.14 -3.60
C TYR A 116 -9.69 -6.95 -2.89
N VAL A 117 -8.38 -7.01 -2.62
CA VAL A 117 -7.62 -6.01 -1.89
C VAL A 117 -6.94 -5.08 -2.88
N GLU A 118 -7.18 -3.78 -2.73
CA GLU A 118 -6.55 -2.74 -3.53
C GLU A 118 -5.71 -1.83 -2.62
N LYS A 119 -4.48 -1.54 -3.04
CA LYS A 119 -3.66 -0.50 -2.43
C LYS A 119 -4.23 0.86 -2.77
N ILE A 120 -4.41 1.71 -1.75
CA ILE A 120 -4.86 3.09 -1.92
C ILE A 120 -3.65 4.00 -2.07
N LYS A 121 -2.80 4.03 -1.04
CA LYS A 121 -1.60 4.87 -1.02
C LYS A 121 -0.64 4.42 0.08
N THR A 122 0.60 4.86 -0.06
CA THR A 122 1.58 4.83 1.03
C THR A 122 1.83 6.26 1.48
N THR A 123 1.74 6.53 2.78
CA THR A 123 2.03 7.85 3.38
C THR A 123 3.10 7.68 4.44
N GLY A 124 4.34 8.08 4.13
CA GLY A 124 5.48 7.83 5.01
C GLY A 124 5.67 6.33 5.25
N SER A 125 5.71 5.91 6.52
CA SER A 125 5.79 4.50 6.92
C SER A 125 4.43 3.82 7.10
N THR A 126 3.34 4.43 6.62
CA THR A 126 1.98 3.90 6.72
C THR A 126 1.48 3.42 5.36
N TYR A 127 1.13 2.13 5.30
CA TYR A 127 0.51 1.49 4.14
C TYR A 127 -1.01 1.51 4.30
N MET A 128 -1.73 1.93 3.26
CA MET A 128 -3.19 1.96 3.23
C MET A 128 -3.72 1.07 2.11
N ALA A 129 -4.58 0.14 2.48
CA ALA A 129 -5.29 -0.75 1.56
C ALA A 129 -6.78 -0.81 1.90
N ALA A 130 -7.60 -1.13 0.92
CA ALA A 130 -9.02 -1.34 1.12
C ALA A 130 -9.53 -2.49 0.23
N SER A 131 -10.63 -3.12 0.64
CA SER A 131 -11.30 -4.17 -0.12
C SER A 131 -12.79 -3.92 -0.21
N GLY A 132 -13.40 -4.41 -1.29
CA GLY A 132 -14.83 -4.17 -1.59
C GLY A 132 -15.11 -2.84 -2.31
N LEU A 133 -14.10 -2.26 -2.96
CA LEU A 133 -14.21 -0.97 -3.68
C LEU A 133 -14.83 -1.06 -5.07
N THR A 134 -14.88 -2.26 -5.66
CA THR A 134 -15.40 -2.47 -7.02
C THR A 134 -16.63 -3.36 -6.99
N ALA A 135 -17.52 -3.22 -7.97
CA ALA A 135 -18.69 -4.09 -8.13
C ALA A 135 -18.35 -5.60 -8.15
N ASN A 136 -17.15 -5.95 -8.60
CA ASN A 136 -16.66 -7.33 -8.65
C ASN A 136 -16.02 -7.80 -7.33
N SER A 137 -15.66 -6.88 -6.43
CA SER A 137 -15.06 -7.17 -5.12
C SER A 137 -16.01 -6.95 -3.94
N CYS A 138 -17.10 -6.22 -4.14
CA CYS A 138 -18.14 -6.05 -3.13
C CYS A 138 -19.03 -7.30 -3.06
N ASP A 139 -18.55 -8.32 -2.35
CA ASP A 139 -19.41 -9.44 -1.99
C ASP A 139 -20.34 -9.02 -0.85
N LYS A 140 -21.60 -8.78 -1.19
CA LYS A 140 -22.64 -8.35 -0.23
C LYS A 140 -23.10 -9.49 0.69
N ASN A 141 -22.82 -10.75 0.36
CA ASN A 141 -23.40 -11.90 1.05
C ASN A 141 -22.37 -12.68 1.89
N ASP A 142 -21.17 -12.94 1.37
CA ASP A 142 -20.20 -13.81 2.06
C ASP A 142 -19.02 -13.07 2.70
N PHE A 143 -18.96 -11.74 2.60
CA PHE A 143 -17.87 -10.91 3.15
C PHE A 143 -16.45 -11.41 2.79
N GLN A 144 -16.29 -12.07 1.63
CA GLN A 144 -15.01 -12.64 1.19
C GLN A 144 -13.88 -11.62 1.15
N HIS A 145 -14.19 -10.38 0.78
CA HIS A 145 -13.26 -9.26 0.76
C HIS A 145 -12.73 -8.89 2.16
N VAL A 146 -13.51 -9.11 3.22
CA VAL A 146 -13.08 -8.88 4.62
C VAL A 146 -12.11 -9.97 5.05
N PHE A 147 -12.40 -11.22 4.71
CA PHE A 147 -11.50 -12.36 4.98
C PHE A 147 -10.17 -12.21 4.24
N ALA A 148 -10.21 -11.84 2.96
CA ALA A 148 -9.01 -11.55 2.17
C ALA A 148 -8.16 -10.44 2.81
N MET A 149 -8.79 -9.40 3.39
CA MET A 149 -8.08 -8.34 4.11
C MET A 149 -7.42 -8.85 5.41
N MET A 150 -8.11 -9.71 6.17
CA MET A 150 -7.54 -10.31 7.38
C MET A 150 -6.34 -11.22 7.07
N ASP A 151 -6.47 -12.05 6.05
CA ASP A 151 -5.39 -12.94 5.59
C ASP A 151 -4.23 -12.11 5.03
N TYR A 152 -4.52 -11.01 4.33
CA TYR A 152 -3.50 -10.08 3.85
C TYR A 152 -2.73 -9.45 5.02
N ALA A 153 -3.42 -8.98 6.06
CA ALA A 153 -2.78 -8.43 7.25
C ALA A 153 -1.84 -9.42 7.96
N LEU A 154 -2.19 -10.71 7.98
CA LEU A 154 -1.33 -11.77 8.49
C LEU A 154 -0.07 -12.00 7.62
N GLU A 155 -0.22 -12.05 6.30
CA GLU A 155 0.92 -12.21 5.39
C GLU A 155 1.87 -11.00 5.47
N LEU A 156 1.35 -9.79 5.71
CA LEU A 156 2.19 -8.60 5.98
C LEU A 156 3.07 -8.80 7.22
N PHE A 157 2.56 -9.42 8.28
CA PHE A 157 3.35 -9.75 9.46
C PHE A 157 4.46 -10.75 9.15
N GLN A 158 4.16 -11.77 8.33
CA GLN A 158 5.18 -12.73 7.90
C GLN A 158 6.28 -12.03 7.10
N LYS A 159 5.93 -11.16 6.14
CA LYS A 159 6.90 -10.38 5.37
C LYS A 159 7.78 -9.49 6.24
N ILE A 160 7.20 -8.79 7.22
CA ILE A 160 8.00 -7.99 8.17
C ILE A 160 8.92 -8.87 9.02
N THR A 161 8.48 -10.07 9.38
CA THR A 161 9.31 -11.04 10.12
C THR A 161 10.49 -11.51 9.27
N ASP A 162 10.24 -11.84 8.01
CA ASP A 162 11.28 -12.23 7.04
C ASP A 162 12.27 -11.07 6.83
N VAL A 163 11.77 -9.84 6.66
CA VAL A 163 12.60 -8.64 6.51
C VAL A 163 13.44 -8.41 7.75
N ASN A 164 12.88 -8.57 8.95
CA ASN A 164 13.63 -8.48 10.20
C ASN A 164 14.79 -9.47 10.17
N GLU A 165 14.53 -10.76 9.95
CA GLU A 165 15.55 -11.83 9.91
C GLU A 165 16.69 -11.56 8.92
N HIS A 166 16.37 -11.11 7.70
CA HIS A 166 17.36 -10.89 6.65
C HIS A 166 18.09 -9.54 6.78
N SER A 167 17.40 -8.50 7.28
CA SER A 167 17.98 -7.17 7.47
C SER A 167 18.96 -7.12 8.64
N PHE A 168 18.79 -7.97 9.68
CA PHE A 168 19.73 -8.09 10.80
C PHE A 168 21.17 -8.42 10.36
N ASN A 169 21.36 -9.07 9.21
CA ASN A 169 22.68 -9.47 8.73
C ASN A 169 23.45 -8.36 7.97
N ASN A 170 22.76 -7.34 7.46
CA ASN A 170 23.36 -6.35 6.54
C ASN A 170 23.44 -4.91 7.08
N PHE A 171 22.67 -4.54 8.11
CA PHE A 171 22.70 -3.17 8.63
C PHE A 171 23.72 -3.00 9.76
N ARG A 172 24.95 -2.57 9.43
CA ARG A 172 25.90 -2.00 10.40
C ARG A 172 25.69 -0.50 10.52
N MET A 173 24.76 -0.07 11.38
CA MET A 173 24.56 1.35 11.63
C MET A 173 25.70 1.90 12.49
N ARG A 174 26.39 2.95 12.03
CA ARG A 174 27.44 3.62 12.79
C ARG A 174 26.83 4.79 13.55
N ILE A 175 26.55 4.61 14.84
CA ILE A 175 26.13 5.74 15.69
C ILE A 175 27.34 6.65 15.91
N GLY A 176 27.24 7.87 15.40
CA GLY A 176 28.20 8.93 15.62
C GLY A 176 27.94 9.66 16.94
N LYS A 177 29.00 9.73 17.76
CA LYS A 177 29.25 10.65 18.88
C LYS A 177 28.69 10.25 20.26
N TRP A 178 29.52 9.52 21.01
CA TRP A 178 29.57 9.63 22.46
C TRP A 178 30.06 11.04 22.84
N VAL A 179 29.19 11.89 23.38
CA VAL A 179 29.65 12.98 24.26
C VAL A 179 29.85 12.34 25.63
N VAL A 180 31.05 11.83 25.87
CA VAL A 180 31.49 11.53 27.23
C VAL A 180 31.78 12.88 27.89
N LEU A 181 30.81 13.40 28.66
CA LEU A 181 31.12 14.38 29.71
C LEU A 181 31.88 13.64 30.82
N CYS A 182 33.20 13.52 30.64
CA CYS A 182 34.10 13.24 31.75
C CYS A 182 35.04 14.44 31.87
N GLU A 183 34.75 15.29 32.84
CA GLU A 183 35.77 16.21 33.34
C GLU A 183 36.94 15.38 33.90
N GLY A 184 38.13 15.64 33.34
CA GLY A 184 39.41 15.20 33.88
C GLY A 184 39.71 13.73 33.68
N PHE A 185 40.42 13.37 32.61
CA PHE A 185 41.58 12.46 32.68
C PHE A 185 42.33 12.50 31.33
N LYS A 186 43.64 12.73 31.38
CA LYS A 186 44.54 12.76 30.22
C LYS A 186 44.62 11.38 29.56
N GLY A 187 44.39 11.35 28.24
CA GLY A 187 44.88 10.30 27.34
C GLY A 187 44.12 8.96 27.40
N LYS A 188 43.02 8.83 26.63
CA LYS A 188 42.54 7.53 26.14
C LYS A 188 42.16 7.63 24.67
N ARG A 189 42.62 6.63 23.91
CA ARG A 189 42.35 6.40 22.50
C ARG A 189 40.84 6.14 22.36
N VAL A 190 40.14 6.95 21.56
CA VAL A 190 38.72 6.71 21.25
C VAL A 190 38.66 5.57 20.25
N GLU A 191 38.43 4.35 20.73
CA GLU A 191 38.06 3.24 19.85
C GLU A 191 36.65 3.52 19.32
N LYS A 192 36.52 3.58 17.99
CA LYS A 192 35.23 3.67 17.32
C LYS A 192 34.56 2.31 17.45
N GLU A 193 33.79 2.09 18.51
CA GLU A 193 32.88 0.95 18.57
C GLU A 193 31.76 1.14 17.55
N VAL A 194 31.67 0.22 16.58
CA VAL A 194 30.50 0.07 15.74
C VAL A 194 29.46 -0.64 16.60
N VAL A 195 28.55 0.12 17.22
CA VAL A 195 27.40 -0.46 17.92
C VAL A 195 26.42 -0.93 16.86
N VAL A 196 26.30 -2.25 16.67
CA VAL A 196 25.25 -2.84 15.85
C VAL A 196 23.95 -2.74 16.64
N VAL A 197 23.10 -1.76 16.29
CA VAL A 197 21.76 -1.65 16.88
C VAL A 197 20.86 -2.62 16.14
N THR A 198 20.34 -3.61 16.85
CA THR A 198 19.33 -4.54 16.36
C THR A 198 17.96 -3.85 16.39
N VAL A 199 17.47 -3.38 15.25
CA VAL A 199 16.15 -2.74 15.15
C VAL A 199 15.14 -3.77 14.66
N LYS A 200 14.23 -4.20 15.54
CA LYS A 200 13.08 -5.02 15.15
C LYS A 200 11.98 -4.08 14.63
N LEU A 201 11.61 -4.22 13.36
CA LEU A 201 10.45 -3.56 12.79
C LEU A 201 9.18 -4.20 13.36
N LEU A 202 8.26 -3.35 13.79
CA LEU A 202 6.95 -3.73 14.32
C LEU A 202 5.89 -3.21 13.39
N LEU A 203 4.85 -4.00 13.15
CA LEU A 203 3.70 -3.60 12.37
C LEU A 203 2.51 -3.37 13.30
N LEU A 204 1.75 -2.33 12.99
CA LEU A 204 0.53 -1.99 13.71
C LEU A 204 -0.61 -1.86 12.69
N PRO A 205 -1.32 -2.95 12.36
CA PRO A 205 -2.47 -2.87 11.47
C PRO A 205 -3.77 -2.59 12.22
N GLY A 206 -4.52 -1.61 11.73
CA GLY A 206 -5.86 -1.24 12.16
C GLY A 206 -6.89 -1.42 11.04
N ILE A 207 -7.91 -2.24 11.29
CA ILE A 207 -8.92 -2.62 10.29
C ILE A 207 -10.31 -2.18 10.76
N ASN A 208 -11.09 -1.63 9.84
CA ASN A 208 -12.51 -1.33 10.05
C ASN A 208 -13.32 -1.55 8.76
N ILE A 209 -14.59 -1.90 8.91
CA ILE A 209 -15.55 -2.00 7.80
C ILE A 209 -16.57 -0.85 7.85
N GLY A 210 -17.04 -0.40 6.69
CA GLY A 210 -18.17 0.52 6.60
C GLY A 210 -18.25 1.24 5.24
N PRO A 211 -19.18 2.21 5.12
CA PRO A 211 -19.39 2.93 3.88
C PRO A 211 -18.28 3.96 3.62
N VAL A 212 -17.89 4.06 2.35
CA VAL A 212 -16.92 5.05 1.85
C VAL A 212 -17.37 5.60 0.50
N VAL A 213 -16.83 6.76 0.15
CA VAL A 213 -16.90 7.34 -1.19
C VAL A 213 -15.51 7.22 -1.79
N ALA A 214 -15.39 6.48 -2.88
CA ALA A 214 -14.19 6.41 -3.69
C ALA A 214 -14.25 7.48 -4.78
N GLY A 215 -13.11 8.04 -5.17
CA GLY A 215 -13.08 9.04 -6.23
C GLY A 215 -11.69 9.46 -6.65
N VAL A 216 -11.61 10.17 -7.78
CA VAL A 216 -10.35 10.74 -8.29
C VAL A 216 -10.35 12.24 -8.09
N ILE A 217 -9.36 12.76 -7.36
CA ILE A 217 -9.21 14.21 -7.15
C ILE A 217 -7.98 14.72 -7.90
N GLY A 218 -8.10 15.92 -8.45
CA GLY A 218 -6.98 16.66 -9.04
C GLY A 218 -6.97 16.63 -10.57
N THR A 219 -6.80 17.79 -11.19
CA THR A 219 -6.84 17.96 -12.65
C THR A 219 -5.48 17.76 -13.33
N ARG A 220 -4.38 18.07 -12.62
CA ARG A 220 -3.01 17.94 -13.16
C ARG A 220 -2.27 16.69 -12.67
N LYS A 221 -2.61 16.22 -11.47
CA LYS A 221 -2.07 15.00 -10.85
C LYS A 221 -3.26 14.27 -10.24
N PRO A 222 -4.03 13.52 -11.06
CA PRO A 222 -5.17 12.78 -10.56
C PRO A 222 -4.70 11.75 -9.54
N GLN A 223 -5.36 11.71 -8.39
CA GLN A 223 -5.12 10.74 -7.32
C GLN A 223 -6.44 10.07 -6.99
N TYR A 224 -6.48 8.75 -7.13
CA TYR A 224 -7.55 7.94 -6.59
C TYR A 224 -7.38 7.84 -5.07
N ASP A 225 -8.45 8.09 -4.33
CA ASP A 225 -8.46 7.99 -2.88
C ASP A 225 -9.88 7.70 -2.38
N ILE A 226 -10.02 7.37 -1.10
CA ILE A 226 -11.30 7.02 -0.48
C ILE A 226 -11.56 7.89 0.75
N TRP A 227 -12.80 8.32 0.91
CA TRP A 227 -13.23 9.17 2.01
C TRP A 227 -14.43 8.56 2.73
N GLY A 228 -14.47 8.72 4.04
CA GLY A 228 -15.62 8.28 4.82
C GLY A 228 -15.29 8.17 6.29
N ASN A 229 -16.33 8.06 7.09
CA ASN A 229 -16.14 7.80 8.51
C ASN A 229 -15.46 6.44 8.75
N ALA A 230 -15.67 5.43 7.89
CA ALA A 230 -15.03 4.12 8.01
C ALA A 230 -13.50 4.23 7.91
N VAL A 231 -12.98 5.09 7.02
CA VAL A 231 -11.54 5.37 6.84
C VAL A 231 -10.97 6.01 8.11
N ASN A 232 -11.68 7.01 8.67
CA ASN A 232 -11.25 7.68 9.89
C ASN A 232 -11.20 6.72 11.09
N VAL A 233 -12.17 5.80 11.21
CA VAL A 233 -12.17 4.79 12.26
C VAL A 233 -11.01 3.80 12.07
N ALA A 234 -10.76 3.31 10.85
CA ALA A 234 -9.62 2.44 10.55
C ALA A 234 -8.27 3.08 10.93
N SER A 235 -8.06 4.34 10.57
CA SER A 235 -6.87 5.10 10.96
C SER A 235 -6.74 5.24 12.48
N ARG A 236 -7.86 5.30 13.22
CA ARG A 236 -7.84 5.31 14.69
C ARG A 236 -7.52 3.93 15.27
N MET A 237 -7.96 2.85 14.63
CA MET A 237 -7.58 1.49 15.02
C MET A 237 -6.07 1.26 14.89
N ASP A 238 -5.45 1.86 13.87
CA ASP A 238 -4.00 1.89 13.72
C ASP A 238 -3.34 2.78 14.80
N SER A 239 -3.69 4.07 14.91
CA SER A 239 -3.03 4.94 15.88
C SER A 239 -3.20 4.53 17.37
N THR A 240 -4.22 3.73 17.70
CA THR A 240 -4.48 3.26 19.07
C THR A 240 -4.16 1.78 19.28
N GLY A 241 -3.73 1.07 18.23
CA GLY A 241 -3.49 -0.37 18.29
C GLY A 241 -2.27 -0.75 19.13
N LEU A 242 -2.08 -2.05 19.29
CA LEU A 242 -0.91 -2.60 19.98
C LEU A 242 0.06 -3.13 18.92
N MET A 243 1.36 -2.93 19.16
CA MET A 243 2.40 -3.49 18.31
C MET A 243 2.27 -5.02 18.20
N ASP A 244 2.58 -5.57 17.04
CA ASP A 244 2.49 -7.01 16.73
C ASP A 244 1.08 -7.62 16.88
N HIS A 245 0.04 -6.77 16.93
CA HIS A 245 -1.36 -7.19 16.94
C HIS A 245 -2.15 -6.45 15.86
N ILE A 246 -3.02 -7.20 15.17
CA ILE A 246 -4.06 -6.63 14.32
C ILE A 246 -5.20 -6.15 15.21
N GLN A 247 -5.48 -4.85 15.20
CA GLN A 247 -6.64 -4.29 15.87
C GLN A 247 -7.81 -4.18 14.90
N VAL A 248 -8.97 -4.68 15.31
CA VAL A 248 -10.20 -4.61 14.53
C VAL A 248 -11.35 -4.03 15.35
N THR A 249 -12.34 -3.45 14.67
CA THR A 249 -13.59 -3.02 15.30
C THR A 249 -14.53 -4.20 15.59
N GLU A 250 -15.50 -3.98 16.47
CA GLU A 250 -16.58 -4.95 16.75
C GLU A 250 -17.27 -5.46 15.47
N ASP A 251 -17.57 -4.56 14.53
CA ASP A 251 -18.25 -4.94 13.27
C ASP A 251 -17.44 -5.96 12.46
N VAL A 252 -16.11 -5.78 12.40
CA VAL A 252 -15.21 -6.74 11.75
C VAL A 252 -15.17 -8.05 12.54
N TYR A 253 -15.06 -7.99 13.87
CA TYR A 253 -15.06 -9.17 14.73
C TYR A 253 -16.30 -10.04 14.52
N GLN A 254 -17.49 -9.43 14.46
CA GLN A 254 -18.74 -10.17 14.25
C GLN A 254 -18.78 -10.92 12.92
N ILE A 255 -18.11 -10.41 11.89
CA ILE A 255 -18.01 -11.05 10.57
C ILE A 255 -17.02 -12.23 10.62
N VAL A 256 -15.89 -12.09 11.33
CA VAL A 256 -14.77 -13.03 11.24
C VAL A 256 -14.72 -14.08 12.35
N LYS A 257 -15.48 -13.89 13.44
CA LYS A 257 -15.47 -14.79 14.62
C LYS A 257 -15.71 -16.28 14.29
N ASP A 258 -16.51 -16.57 13.27
CA ASP A 258 -16.92 -17.93 12.92
C ASP A 258 -15.91 -18.64 11.99
N LYS A 259 -14.88 -17.93 11.50
CA LYS A 259 -13.85 -18.47 10.59
C LYS A 259 -12.57 -18.95 11.27
N GLY A 260 -12.51 -18.93 12.61
CA GLY A 260 -11.38 -19.48 13.36
C GLY A 260 -10.20 -18.50 13.58
N TYR A 261 -10.41 -17.20 13.36
CA TYR A 261 -9.43 -16.19 13.73
C TYR A 261 -9.37 -16.03 15.26
N ASN A 262 -8.17 -16.00 15.83
CA ASN A 262 -7.98 -15.87 17.28
C ASN A 262 -8.05 -14.40 17.71
N LEU A 263 -9.28 -13.88 17.83
CA LEU A 263 -9.53 -12.52 18.30
C LEU A 263 -9.88 -12.51 19.79
N THR A 264 -9.26 -11.61 20.52
CA THR A 264 -9.51 -11.37 21.94
C THR A 264 -10.07 -9.98 22.15
N CYS A 265 -11.08 -9.85 23.02
CA CYS A 265 -11.65 -8.54 23.33
C CYS A 265 -10.61 -7.71 24.09
N ARG A 266 -10.26 -6.53 23.53
CA ARG A 266 -9.36 -5.56 24.17
C ARG A 266 -10.08 -4.74 25.25
N GLY A 267 -11.38 -4.53 25.06
CA GLY A 267 -12.21 -3.61 25.85
C GLY A 267 -12.48 -2.30 25.12
N THR A 268 -12.84 -1.27 25.87
CA THR A 268 -13.25 0.02 25.31
C THR A 268 -12.06 0.93 25.03
N VAL A 269 -11.91 1.38 23.78
CA VAL A 269 -10.93 2.37 23.35
C VAL A 269 -11.64 3.68 23.02
N ASN A 270 -11.09 4.81 23.47
CA ASN A 270 -11.64 6.12 23.16
C ASN A 270 -11.21 6.56 21.75
N VAL A 271 -12.18 6.72 20.86
CA VAL A 271 -12.00 7.11 19.47
C VAL A 271 -12.52 8.53 19.26
N LYS A 272 -11.63 9.44 18.85
CA LYS A 272 -11.98 10.86 18.62
C LYS A 272 -13.15 10.97 17.65
N GLY A 273 -14.22 11.62 18.08
CA GLY A 273 -15.44 11.84 17.28
C GLY A 273 -16.46 10.69 17.30
N LYS A 274 -16.13 9.54 17.90
CA LYS A 274 -17.05 8.40 18.10
C LYS A 274 -17.35 8.08 19.56
N GLY A 275 -16.50 8.54 20.49
CA GLY A 275 -16.60 8.18 21.90
C GLY A 275 -15.90 6.84 22.16
N THR A 276 -16.41 6.06 23.10
CA THR A 276 -15.83 4.75 23.43
C THR A 276 -16.35 3.66 22.49
N MET A 277 -15.43 2.89 21.91
CA MET A 277 -15.73 1.76 21.04
C MET A 277 -15.10 0.49 21.61
N ILE A 278 -15.81 -0.63 21.51
CA ILE A 278 -15.22 -1.95 21.82
C ILE A 278 -14.34 -2.36 20.64
N THR A 279 -13.13 -2.82 20.95
CA THR A 279 -12.18 -3.29 19.94
C THR A 279 -11.64 -4.67 20.29
N TYR A 280 -11.16 -5.36 19.25
CA TYR A 280 -10.59 -6.69 19.36
C TYR A 280 -9.17 -6.70 18.83
N LEU A 281 -8.37 -7.60 19.38
CA LEU A 281 -6.98 -7.80 19.00
C LEU A 281 -6.78 -9.23 18.54
N MET A 282 -6.06 -9.36 17.44
CA MET A 282 -5.58 -10.63 16.92
C MET A 282 -4.04 -10.60 16.90
N PRO A 283 -3.35 -11.60 17.45
CA PRO A 283 -1.89 -11.68 17.36
C PRO A 283 -1.43 -11.79 15.90
N GLY A 284 -0.46 -10.98 15.49
CA GLY A 284 0.09 -11.00 14.13
C GLY A 284 0.99 -12.21 13.84
N LEU A 285 1.54 -12.83 14.89
CA LEU A 285 2.33 -14.05 14.84
C LEU A 285 1.73 -15.08 15.79
N ALA A 286 1.59 -16.33 15.33
CA ALA A 286 1.36 -17.44 16.24
C ALA A 286 2.55 -17.49 17.21
N LYS A 287 2.30 -17.38 18.52
CA LYS A 287 3.35 -17.62 19.52
C LYS A 287 4.05 -18.93 19.15
N GLU A 288 5.37 -18.93 19.09
CA GLU A 288 6.10 -20.20 19.22
C GLU A 288 5.55 -20.91 20.46
N PRO A 289 5.24 -22.21 20.39
CA PRO A 289 4.87 -22.96 21.57
C PRO A 289 6.01 -22.79 22.58
N SER A 290 5.70 -22.14 23.70
CA SER A 290 6.62 -22.00 24.82
C SER A 290 7.02 -23.39 25.29
N ASN A 291 8.24 -23.81 24.94
CA ASN A 291 8.94 -24.93 25.57
C ASN A 291 9.57 -24.46 26.89
#